data_AF-A0A9E0JIM8-F1
#
_entry.id   AF-A0A9E0JIM8-F1
#
_cell.length_a   1.000
_cell.length_b   1.000
_cell.length_c   1.000
_cell.angle_alpha   90.00
_cell.angle_beta   90.00
_cell.angle_gamma   90.00
#
_symmetry.space_group_name_H-M   'P 1'
#
loop_
_entity.id
_entity.type
_entity.pdbx_description
1 polymer ?
#
loop_
_entity_poly.entity_id
_entity_poly.type
_entity_poly.pdbx_seq_one_letter_code
_entity_poly.pdbx_strand_id
1 'polypeptide(L)'
;MYVQGENFDFDIDGEEHELNVLEIVTLGEADYLITEDFEGNLFVFLSDEENEDIQLVEDRREARDIIQYWRDECLLAGNIGDFEEDEYYDREDRDLEDDYDDYDDNYRDYEDDEY
;
A
#
# COMPACT_ATOMS: atom_id res chain seq x y z
N MET A 1 9.06 12.46 -17.53
CA MET A 1 9.37 12.31 -16.08
C MET A 1 8.22 11.57 -15.41
N TYR A 2 8.53 10.58 -14.57
CA TYR A 2 7.54 9.78 -13.85
C TYR A 2 6.83 10.59 -12.77
N VAL A 3 5.67 10.11 -12.32
CA VAL A 3 4.92 10.69 -11.20
C VAL A 3 4.64 9.64 -10.13
N GLN A 4 4.40 10.09 -8.90
CA GLN A 4 4.01 9.20 -7.80
C GLN A 4 2.75 8.38 -8.17
N GLY A 5 2.81 7.07 -7.91
CA GLY A 5 1.77 6.10 -8.22
C GLY A 5 1.81 5.55 -9.65
N GLU A 6 2.74 5.99 -10.50
CA GLU A 6 2.91 5.45 -11.85
C GLU A 6 3.61 4.07 -11.81
N ASN A 7 3.30 3.20 -12.78
CA ASN A 7 3.92 1.88 -12.94
C ASN A 7 4.72 1.84 -14.24
N PHE A 8 5.86 1.15 -14.23
CA PHE A 8 6.69 0.94 -15.42
C PHE A 8 7.52 -0.35 -15.31
N ASP A 9 7.89 -0.90 -16.47
CA ASP A 9 8.75 -2.07 -16.57
C ASP A 9 10.22 -1.65 -16.70
N PHE A 10 11.11 -2.31 -15.97
CA PHE A 10 12.55 -2.06 -16.01
C PHE A 10 13.36 -3.35 -15.90
N ASP A 11 14.43 -3.48 -16.70
CA ASP A 11 15.34 -4.63 -16.64
C ASP A 11 16.39 -4.42 -15.54
N ILE A 12 16.39 -5.31 -14.54
CA ILE A 12 17.36 -5.33 -13.45
C ILE A 12 18.02 -6.71 -13.47
N ASP A 13 19.35 -6.76 -13.58
CA ASP A 13 20.11 -8.01 -13.62
C ASP A 13 19.65 -9.01 -14.72
N GLY A 14 19.03 -8.52 -15.80
CA GLY A 14 18.52 -9.33 -16.91
C GLY A 14 17.13 -9.94 -16.67
N GLU A 15 16.42 -9.48 -15.64
CA GLU A 15 15.02 -9.80 -15.36
C GLU A 15 14.17 -8.53 -15.48
N GLU A 16 13.01 -8.63 -16.12
CA GLU A 16 12.05 -7.52 -16.24
C GLU A 16 11.21 -7.44 -14.97
N HIS A 17 11.29 -6.30 -14.28
CA HIS A 17 10.52 -6.00 -13.09
C HIS A 17 9.48 -4.93 -13.40
N GLU A 18 8.22 -5.18 -13.04
CA GLU A 18 7.21 -4.13 -12.97
C GLU A 18 7.37 -3.38 -11.64
N LEU A 19 7.61 -2.08 -11.74
CA LEU A 19 7.92 -1.20 -10.62
C LEU A 19 6.85 -0.13 -10.47
N ASN A 20 6.41 0.12 -9.24
CA ASN A 20 5.55 1.23 -8.89
C ASN A 20 6.37 2.38 -8.27
N VAL A 21 6.13 3.62 -8.70
CA VAL A 21 6.78 4.81 -8.14
C VAL A 21 6.11 5.18 -6.83
N LEU A 22 6.82 4.98 -5.72
CA LEU A 22 6.36 5.32 -4.39
C LEU A 22 6.50 6.80 -4.07
N GLU A 23 7.66 7.39 -4.40
CA GLU A 23 7.95 8.80 -4.09
C GLU A 23 9.09 9.33 -4.97
N ILE A 24 9.11 10.65 -5.17
CA ILE A 24 10.20 11.37 -5.82
C ILE A 24 10.87 12.27 -4.79
N VAL A 25 12.16 12.06 -4.56
CA VAL A 25 12.94 12.74 -3.53
C VAL A 25 14.04 13.57 -4.17
N THR A 26 14.00 14.88 -3.95
CA THR A 26 15.08 15.79 -4.36
C THR A 26 16.14 15.88 -3.26
N LEU A 27 17.37 15.48 -3.58
CA LEU A 27 18.54 15.61 -2.71
C LEU A 27 19.60 16.46 -3.39
N GLY A 28 19.73 17.72 -2.92
CA GLY A 28 20.67 18.67 -3.51
C GLY A 28 20.17 19.16 -4.88
N GLU A 29 20.91 18.83 -5.94
CA GLU A 29 20.58 19.16 -7.34
C GLU A 29 20.11 17.92 -8.14
N ALA A 30 19.91 16.79 -7.47
CA ALA A 30 19.53 15.52 -8.08
C ALA A 30 18.16 15.05 -7.58
N ASP A 31 17.36 14.50 -8.49
CA ASP A 31 16.07 13.88 -8.18
C ASP A 31 16.18 12.36 -8.22
N TYR A 32 15.64 11.71 -7.21
CA TYR A 32 15.65 10.27 -7.06
C TYR A 32 14.21 9.73 -7.02
N LEU A 33 13.96 8.63 -7.73
CA LEU A 33 12.71 7.90 -7.67
C LEU A 33 12.90 6.71 -6.75
N ILE A 34 12.01 6.57 -5.78
CA ILE A 34 11.91 5.38 -4.94
C ILE A 34 10.78 4.54 -5.51
N THR A 35 11.06 3.29 -5.84
CA THR A 35 10.10 2.38 -6.44
C THR A 35 10.02 1.06 -5.68
N GLU A 36 8.91 0.34 -5.87
CA GLU A 36 8.65 -0.97 -5.26
C GLU A 36 8.18 -1.96 -6.32
N ASP A 37 8.64 -3.20 -6.24
CA ASP A 37 8.12 -4.31 -7.05
C ASP A 37 6.95 -5.05 -6.35
N PHE A 38 6.37 -6.05 -7.01
CA PHE A 38 5.30 -6.86 -6.43
C PHE A 38 5.69 -7.67 -5.19
N GLU A 39 6.98 -7.88 -4.94
CA GLU A 39 7.49 -8.61 -3.78
C GLU A 39 7.80 -7.69 -2.60
N GLY A 40 7.65 -6.37 -2.77
CA GLY A 40 7.98 -5.36 -1.76
C GLY A 40 9.46 -5.00 -1.70
N ASN A 41 10.24 -5.34 -2.72
CA ASN A 41 11.62 -4.92 -2.87
C ASN A 41 11.68 -3.46 -3.32
N LEU A 42 12.47 -2.66 -2.60
CA LEU A 42 12.67 -1.25 -2.92
C LEU A 42 13.87 -1.05 -3.84
N PHE A 43 13.66 -0.23 -4.87
CA PHE A 43 14.70 0.20 -5.80
C PHE A 43 14.76 1.72 -5.84
N VAL A 44 15.95 2.25 -6.18
CA VAL A 44 16.19 3.69 -6.26
C VAL A 44 16.78 4.01 -7.62
N PHE A 45 16.21 5.00 -8.28
CA PHE A 45 16.66 5.48 -9.57
C PHE A 45 17.02 6.95 -9.48
N LEU A 46 18.05 7.37 -10.20
CA LEU A 46 18.36 8.77 -10.46
C LEU A 46 17.54 9.22 -11.68
N SER A 47 16.81 10.33 -11.55
CA SER A 47 16.12 11.00 -12.65
C SER A 47 17.04 12.00 -13.32
N ASP A 48 17.09 11.98 -14.66
CA ASP A 48 17.70 13.03 -15.47
C ASP A 48 16.59 13.87 -16.14
N GLU A 49 16.37 15.10 -15.65
CA GLU A 49 15.36 16.00 -16.23
C GLU A 49 15.68 16.42 -17.68
N GLU A 50 16.96 16.50 -18.06
CA GLU A 50 17.34 16.98 -19.39
C GLU A 50 17.15 15.92 -20.47
N ASN A 51 17.44 14.66 -20.14
CA ASN A 51 17.34 13.53 -21.05
C ASN A 51 16.03 12.74 -20.92
N GLU A 52 15.20 13.07 -19.92
CA GLU A 52 13.96 12.34 -19.59
C GLU A 52 14.20 10.83 -19.33
N ASP A 53 15.40 10.49 -18.86
CA ASP A 53 15.86 9.12 -18.61
C ASP A 53 15.99 8.86 -17.10
N ILE A 54 15.98 7.57 -16.72
CA ILE A 54 16.24 7.12 -15.35
C ILE A 54 17.38 6.10 -15.32
N GLN A 55 18.17 6.12 -14.25
CA GLN A 55 19.28 5.18 -14.04
C GLN A 55 19.20 4.52 -12.67
N LEU A 56 19.30 3.20 -12.61
CA LEU A 56 19.34 2.46 -11.35
C LEU A 56 20.57 2.84 -10.53
N VAL A 57 20.36 3.12 -9.24
CA VAL A 57 21.45 3.33 -8.27
C VAL A 57 21.98 1.96 -7.83
N GLU A 58 23.05 1.51 -8.47
CA GLU A 58 23.68 0.19 -8.19
C GLU A 58 24.38 0.15 -6.82
N ASP A 59 24.81 1.30 -6.29
CA ASP A 59 25.43 1.36 -4.96
C ASP A 59 24.38 1.18 -3.87
N ARG A 60 24.39 -0.02 -3.28
CA ARG A 60 23.44 -0.40 -2.22
C ARG A 60 23.51 0.49 -0.98
N ARG A 61 24.64 1.15 -0.69
CA ARG A 61 24.74 2.04 0.47
C ARG A 61 24.05 3.36 0.16
N GLU A 62 24.29 3.90 -1.03
CA GLU A 62 23.63 5.12 -1.51
C GLU A 62 22.11 4.93 -1.57
N ALA A 63 21.64 3.87 -2.26
CA ALA A 63 20.22 3.55 -2.35
C ALA A 63 19.58 3.42 -0.95
N ARG A 64 20.25 2.74 -0.02
CA ARG A 64 19.76 2.59 1.36
C ARG A 64 19.68 3.93 2.09
N ASP A 65 20.69 4.78 1.96
CA ASP A 65 20.71 6.07 2.66
C ASP A 65 19.62 7.01 2.11
N ILE A 66 19.32 6.97 0.81
CA ILE A 66 18.19 7.69 0.19
C ILE A 66 16.84 7.17 0.69
N ILE A 67 16.64 5.84 0.71
CA ILE A 67 15.43 5.22 1.27
C ILE A 67 15.28 5.60 2.74
N GLN A 68 16.36 5.60 3.52
CA GLN A 68 16.33 5.98 4.93
C GLN A 68 15.92 7.44 5.10
N TYR A 69 16.49 8.35 4.30
CA TYR A 69 16.08 9.75 4.28
C TYR A 69 14.58 9.91 3.99
N TRP A 70 14.06 9.21 2.97
CA TRP A 70 12.62 9.22 2.68
C TRP A 70 11.79 8.71 3.85
N ARG A 71 12.19 7.61 4.48
CA ARG A 71 11.51 7.10 5.67
C ARG A 71 11.55 8.10 6.83
N ASP A 72 12.68 8.74 7.07
CA ASP A 72 12.79 9.73 8.14
C ASP A 72 11.99 11.00 7.86
N GLU A 73 12.02 11.54 6.64
CA GLU A 73 11.39 12.82 6.35
C GLU A 73 9.91 12.69 5.99
N CYS A 74 9.53 11.63 5.26
CA CYS A 74 8.16 11.45 4.77
C CYS A 74 7.34 10.51 5.67
N LEU A 75 7.94 9.48 6.27
CA LEU A 75 7.21 8.52 7.12
C LEU A 75 7.24 8.90 8.62
N LEU A 76 8.33 9.44 9.16
CA LEU A 76 8.33 9.88 10.57
C LEU A 76 7.63 11.23 10.80
N ALA A 77 7.37 12.01 9.75
CA ALA A 77 6.47 13.18 9.85
C ALA A 77 5.01 12.78 10.11
N GLY A 78 4.65 11.52 9.92
CA GLY A 78 3.32 10.98 10.18
C GLY A 78 3.40 9.62 10.87
N ASN A 79 3.79 9.61 12.16
CA ASN A 79 3.45 8.57 13.15
C ASN A 79 3.01 7.20 12.57
N ILE A 80 3.93 6.46 11.95
CA ILE A 80 3.73 5.03 11.62
C ILE A 80 3.97 4.20 12.89
N GLY A 81 3.27 4.60 13.95
CA GLY A 81 3.24 3.97 15.26
C GLY A 81 1.81 3.79 15.80
N ASP A 82 0.82 4.42 15.14
CA ASP A 82 -0.61 4.20 15.36
C ASP A 82 -1.24 3.48 14.15
N PHE A 83 -0.56 2.46 13.62
CA PHE A 83 -1.35 1.34 13.12
C PHE A 83 -1.79 0.60 14.39
N GLU A 84 -2.84 1.11 15.05
CA GLU A 84 -3.64 0.23 15.90
C GLU A 84 -3.85 -1.03 15.05
N GLU A 85 -3.47 -2.15 15.61
CA GLU A 85 -3.75 -3.48 15.11
C GLU A 85 -5.28 -3.54 14.98
N ASP A 86 -5.83 -3.02 13.87
CA ASP A 86 -7.22 -3.20 13.51
C ASP A 86 -7.33 -4.72 13.35
N GLU A 87 -7.77 -5.37 14.44
CA GLU A 87 -8.16 -6.76 14.52
C GLU A 87 -9.33 -6.98 13.55
N TYR A 88 -9.02 -6.99 12.25
CA TYR A 88 -9.97 -7.23 11.16
C TYR A 88 -10.44 -8.69 11.11
N TYR A 89 -10.14 -9.49 12.14
CA TYR A 89 -10.52 -10.89 12.26
C TYR A 89 -10.79 -11.33 13.71
N ASP A 90 -11.66 -10.64 14.43
CA ASP A 90 -12.48 -11.32 15.45
C ASP A 90 -13.77 -11.85 14.81
N ARG A 91 -13.60 -12.75 13.84
CA ARG A 91 -14.68 -13.64 13.40
C ARG A 91 -14.74 -14.77 14.43
N GLU A 92 -15.50 -14.55 15.50
CA GLU A 92 -15.88 -15.58 16.46
C GLU A 92 -16.84 -16.58 15.75
N ASP A 93 -16.26 -17.51 14.99
CA ASP A 93 -16.91 -18.75 14.59
C ASP A 93 -16.66 -19.80 15.70
N ARG A 94 -17.54 -19.84 16.72
CA ARG A 94 -17.82 -20.98 17.62
C ARG A 94 -18.97 -20.60 18.56
N ASP A 95 -20.11 -21.26 18.63
CA ASP A 95 -20.58 -22.54 18.12
C ASP A 95 -22.09 -22.40 17.85
N LEU A 96 -22.56 -22.90 16.70
CA LEU A 96 -23.97 -23.24 16.51
C LEU A 96 -24.28 -24.42 17.45
N GLU A 97 -24.73 -24.13 18.67
CA GLU A 97 -25.36 -25.13 19.53
C GLU A 97 -26.88 -25.01 19.34
N ASP A 98 -27.41 -25.96 18.57
CA ASP A 98 -28.82 -26.33 18.44
C ASP A 98 -29.56 -26.21 19.79
N ASP A 99 -30.51 -25.28 19.87
CA ASP A 99 -31.67 -25.45 20.76
C ASP A 99 -32.92 -24.95 20.00
N TYR A 100 -33.50 -25.86 19.23
CA TYR A 100 -34.89 -25.76 18.79
C TYR A 100 -35.78 -25.91 20.02
N ASP A 101 -36.27 -24.82 20.61
CA ASP A 101 -37.51 -24.87 21.40
C ASP A 101 -38.22 -23.50 21.47
N ASP A 102 -39.38 -23.48 20.80
CA ASP A 102 -40.66 -22.89 21.25
C ASP A 102 -40.71 -21.41 21.68
N TYR A 103 -41.08 -20.52 20.74
CA TYR A 103 -41.99 -19.41 21.04
C TYR A 103 -43.02 -19.23 19.94
N ASP A 104 -44.14 -19.89 20.20
CA ASP A 104 -45.49 -19.67 19.72
C ASP A 104 -45.90 -18.18 19.68
N ASP A 105 -46.67 -17.87 18.64
CA ASP A 105 -47.84 -16.98 18.64
C ASP A 105 -47.75 -15.49 18.21
N ASN A 106 -48.63 -15.19 17.24
CA ASN A 106 -49.23 -13.89 16.87
C ASN A 106 -48.44 -12.85 16.07
N TYR A 107 -48.22 -13.10 14.77
CA TYR A 107 -48.34 -12.02 13.77
C TYR A 107 -49.64 -12.19 12.97
N ARG A 108 -50.67 -11.54 13.52
CA ARG A 108 -51.97 -11.32 12.91
C ARG A 108 -51.81 -10.53 11.61
N ASP A 109 -52.33 -11.12 10.54
CA ASP A 109 -52.64 -10.50 9.27
C ASP A 109 -53.52 -9.26 9.50
N TYR A 110 -53.04 -8.09 9.13
CA TYR A 110 -53.84 -6.88 9.04
C TYR A 110 -54.09 -6.60 7.56
N GLU A 111 -55.13 -7.24 7.01
CA GLU A 111 -55.90 -6.69 5.90
C GLU A 111 -56.58 -5.41 6.40
N ASP A 112 -56.11 -4.27 5.92
CA ASP A 112 -56.75 -2.97 6.13
C ASP A 112 -57.56 -2.62 4.87
N ASP A 113 -58.85 -2.91 4.95
CA ASP A 113 -59.90 -2.31 4.12
C ASP A 113 -60.21 -0.90 4.67
N GLU A 114 -60.02 0.16 3.88
CA GLU A 114 -60.74 1.42 4.08
C GLU A 114 -61.24 2.03 2.75
N TYR A 115 -62.58 1.94 2.62
CA TYR A 115 -63.58 2.89 2.11
C TYR A 115 -63.41 3.64 0.77
#